data_AF-A0A9D4SAU1-F1
#
_entry.id   AF-A0A9D4SAU1-F1
#
_cell.length_a   1.000
_cell.length_b   1.000
_cell.length_c   1.000
_cell.angle_alpha   90.00
_cell.angle_beta   90.00
_cell.angle_gamma   90.00
#
_symmetry.space_group_name_H-M   'P 1'
#
loop_
_entity.id
_entity.type
_entity.pdbx_description
1 polymer ?
#
loop_
_entity_poly.entity_id
_entity_poly.type
_entity_poly.pdbx_seq_one_letter_code
_entity_poly.pdbx_strand_id
1 'polypeptide(L)'
;MYLLWLSLNVFRKCLRLGRLPHYIIEGVNLFDGKLSKVKQKRLLVYVDSMIKDNLQDVFHIDIDNTGRRLRACSMRRFVHGGEQRRVSICNSISLLLKYDCVTTFLSRLMDTICLLSSNNTFEEDMPHVLRNALECYRNSRLKTAALKFIKYVHAFQNSIQSSECLRLGHVVNSGTVSRFQYSLNSDVASGRLKLASVLYCGGNLQAAVRVLEDVERRYHSNVKAVCGWRGNGGKDIMISGNTETQFAFCVSFFRQELYCIPFILLFEMNRNRFEDELDERSYNEHKWMLSAEVDALPFLYYLQYLTYEGLGERYNQLRALEVLELYLGDNRNKLFHQETAINFLGHCYEMEEDYEAALHYYRESLRWGNKNNAANWHLARVHPIIYGNIF
;
A
#
# COMPACT_ATOMS: atom_id res chain seq x y z
N MET A 1 -11.31 -17.33 17.74
CA MET A 1 -12.68 -17.46 18.32
C MET A 1 -13.36 -16.12 18.52
N TYR A 2 -12.81 -15.22 19.34
CA TYR A 2 -13.38 -13.89 19.59
C TYR A 2 -13.61 -13.05 18.30
N LEU A 3 -12.68 -13.12 17.35
CA LEU A 3 -12.79 -12.36 16.08
C LEU A 3 -13.83 -12.94 15.10
N LEU A 4 -13.94 -14.26 14.99
CA LEU A 4 -15.01 -14.91 14.22
C LEU A 4 -16.38 -14.56 14.79
N TRP A 5 -16.50 -14.56 16.12
CA TRP A 5 -17.71 -14.10 16.80
C TRP A 5 -18.01 -12.62 16.49
N LEU A 6 -16.99 -11.75 16.46
CA LEU A 6 -17.14 -10.34 16.10
C LEU A 6 -17.59 -10.15 14.63
N SER A 7 -16.98 -10.87 13.69
CA SER A 7 -17.32 -10.83 12.26
C SER A 7 -18.74 -11.37 12.00
N LEU A 8 -19.13 -12.45 12.68
CA LEU A 8 -20.51 -12.96 12.64
C LEU A 8 -21.51 -11.96 13.23
N ASN A 9 -21.15 -11.25 14.30
CA ASN A 9 -22.00 -10.20 14.88
C ASN A 9 -22.19 -8.99 13.96
N VAL A 10 -21.15 -8.59 13.23
CA VAL A 10 -21.22 -7.52 12.22
C VAL A 10 -22.09 -7.98 11.05
N PHE A 11 -21.84 -9.19 10.52
CA PHE A 11 -22.63 -9.76 9.44
C PHE A 11 -24.11 -9.93 9.82
N ARG A 12 -24.38 -10.38 11.05
CA ARG A 12 -25.73 -10.43 11.64
C ARG A 12 -26.42 -9.07 11.61
N LYS A 13 -25.71 -8.01 12.01
CA LYS A 13 -26.23 -6.64 12.02
C LYS A 13 -26.56 -6.19 10.59
N CYS A 14 -25.71 -6.48 9.61
CA CYS A 14 -25.97 -6.20 8.19
C CYS A 14 -27.21 -6.94 7.68
N LEU A 15 -27.34 -8.23 8.01
CA LEU A 15 -28.50 -9.04 7.61
C LEU A 15 -29.81 -8.56 8.23
N ARG A 16 -29.82 -8.06 9.48
CA ARG A 16 -31.03 -7.54 10.13
C ARG A 16 -31.50 -6.22 9.52
N LEU A 17 -30.54 -5.35 9.22
CA LEU A 17 -30.85 -4.00 8.74
C LEU A 17 -31.15 -3.97 7.24
N GLY A 18 -30.85 -5.06 6.51
CA GLY A 18 -30.92 -5.09 5.05
C GLY A 18 -30.05 -4.00 4.42
N ARG A 19 -29.09 -3.50 5.18
CA ARG A 19 -28.22 -2.38 4.87
C ARG A 19 -26.92 -2.67 5.60
N LEU A 20 -25.82 -2.23 5.03
CA LEU A 20 -24.63 -2.11 5.85
C LEU A 20 -24.92 -1.10 6.97
N PRO A 21 -24.21 -1.19 8.10
CA PRO A 21 -24.17 -0.07 9.02
C PRO A 21 -23.96 1.24 8.24
N HIS A 22 -24.56 2.32 8.72
CA HIS A 22 -24.72 3.63 8.07
C HIS A 22 -23.45 4.19 7.38
N TYR A 23 -22.29 3.66 7.76
CA TYR A 23 -20.96 4.04 7.36
C TYR A 23 -20.37 3.25 6.16
N ILE A 24 -21.12 2.58 5.28
CA ILE A 24 -20.50 1.94 4.08
C ILE A 24 -21.07 2.44 2.77
N ILE A 25 -22.40 2.46 2.60
CA ILE A 25 -23.08 3.25 1.56
C ILE A 25 -24.44 3.63 2.15
N GLU A 26 -24.68 4.93 2.33
CA GLU A 26 -25.92 5.38 2.93
C GLU A 26 -27.12 5.06 2.01
N GLY A 27 -28.09 4.32 2.53
CA GLY A 27 -29.33 3.98 1.80
C GLY A 27 -29.26 2.77 0.86
N VAL A 28 -28.09 2.18 0.58
CA VAL A 28 -27.99 1.03 -0.35
C VAL A 28 -28.15 -0.30 0.37
N ASN A 29 -29.18 -1.06 -0.04
CA ASN A 29 -29.41 -2.42 0.42
C ASN A 29 -28.56 -3.39 -0.40
N LEU A 30 -27.47 -3.90 0.18
CA LEU A 30 -26.57 -4.87 -0.46
C LEU A 30 -27.26 -6.16 -0.92
N PHE A 31 -28.39 -6.49 -0.32
CA PHE A 31 -29.12 -7.73 -0.56
C PHE A 31 -30.24 -7.53 -1.57
N ASP A 32 -30.50 -6.30 -2.01
CA ASP A 32 -31.54 -5.99 -2.99
C ASP A 32 -31.18 -6.64 -4.33
N GLY A 33 -32.14 -7.39 -4.88
CA GLY A 33 -31.94 -8.23 -6.07
C GLY A 33 -31.02 -9.46 -5.89
N LYS A 34 -30.24 -9.56 -4.81
CA LYS A 34 -29.27 -10.66 -4.57
C LYS A 34 -29.78 -11.73 -3.61
N LEU A 35 -30.61 -11.33 -2.63
CA LEU A 35 -31.10 -12.19 -1.56
C LEU A 35 -32.57 -11.88 -1.29
N SER A 36 -33.47 -12.82 -1.63
CA SER A 36 -34.89 -12.69 -1.26
C SER A 36 -35.05 -12.55 0.26
N LYS A 37 -36.06 -11.83 0.73
CA LYS A 37 -36.37 -11.66 2.17
C LYS A 37 -36.45 -13.00 2.93
N VAL A 38 -36.98 -14.04 2.29
CA VAL A 38 -37.07 -15.40 2.85
C VAL A 38 -35.68 -16.02 3.08
N LYS A 39 -34.78 -15.93 2.08
CA LYS A 39 -33.40 -16.41 2.20
C LYS A 39 -32.59 -15.59 3.22
N GLN A 40 -32.77 -14.27 3.27
CA GLN A 40 -32.14 -13.40 4.26
C GLN A 40 -32.55 -13.76 5.69
N LYS A 41 -33.84 -13.99 5.95
CA LYS A 41 -34.35 -14.42 7.26
C LYS A 41 -33.80 -15.78 7.67
N ARG A 42 -33.68 -16.73 6.73
CA ARG A 42 -33.02 -18.03 6.96
C ARG A 42 -31.54 -17.86 7.31
N LEU A 43 -30.80 -17.06 6.55
CA LEU A 43 -29.38 -16.78 6.79
C LEU A 43 -29.16 -16.16 8.17
N LEU A 44 -30.06 -15.25 8.58
CA LEU A 44 -30.01 -14.63 9.89
C LEU A 44 -30.20 -15.64 11.02
N VAL A 45 -31.14 -16.58 10.89
CA VAL A 45 -31.33 -17.67 11.87
C VAL A 45 -30.07 -18.52 12.01
N TYR A 46 -29.40 -18.84 10.90
CA TYR A 46 -28.13 -19.59 10.94
C TYR A 46 -27.03 -18.81 11.64
N VAL A 47 -26.84 -17.54 11.28
CA VAL A 47 -25.82 -16.68 11.92
C VAL A 47 -26.12 -16.49 13.41
N ASP A 48 -27.40 -16.35 13.79
CA ASP A 48 -27.82 -16.26 15.20
C ASP A 48 -27.55 -17.57 15.96
N SER A 49 -27.76 -18.73 15.35
CA SER A 49 -27.39 -20.03 15.95
C SER A 49 -25.87 -20.18 16.07
N MET A 50 -25.09 -19.84 15.04
CA MET A 50 -23.61 -19.86 15.09
C MET A 50 -23.01 -18.92 16.15
N ILE A 51 -23.73 -17.86 16.52
CA ILE A 51 -23.32 -16.91 17.57
C ILE A 51 -23.73 -17.41 18.97
N LYS A 52 -24.85 -18.13 19.08
CA LYS A 52 -25.41 -18.62 20.35
C LYS A 52 -24.81 -19.96 20.77
N ASP A 53 -24.60 -20.86 19.83
CA ASP A 53 -24.07 -22.19 20.07
C ASP A 53 -22.54 -22.16 19.87
N ASN A 54 -21.81 -22.58 20.90
CA ASN A 54 -20.35 -22.70 20.84
C ASN A 54 -19.95 -23.48 19.59
N LEU A 55 -19.19 -22.84 18.67
CA LEU A 55 -18.50 -23.23 17.42
C LEU A 55 -18.42 -24.69 16.90
N GLN A 56 -18.82 -25.72 17.64
CA GLN A 56 -18.93 -27.10 17.20
C GLN A 56 -19.93 -27.28 16.05
N ASP A 57 -20.98 -26.47 15.97
CA ASP A 57 -21.99 -26.57 14.90
C ASP A 57 -21.50 -26.07 13.53
N VAL A 58 -20.42 -25.27 13.50
CA VAL A 58 -19.76 -24.87 12.24
C VAL A 58 -19.18 -26.09 11.52
N PHE A 59 -18.86 -27.15 12.25
CA PHE A 59 -18.41 -28.42 11.67
C PHE A 59 -19.54 -29.27 11.10
N HIS A 60 -20.82 -28.91 11.32
CA HIS A 60 -22.00 -29.66 10.87
C HIS A 60 -22.74 -29.01 9.68
N ILE A 61 -22.24 -27.91 9.10
CA ILE A 61 -22.84 -27.23 7.95
C ILE A 61 -22.68 -28.07 6.67
N ASP A 62 -23.76 -28.72 6.22
CA ASP A 62 -23.82 -29.54 4.99
C ASP A 62 -24.84 -28.96 3.99
N ILE A 63 -24.72 -27.66 3.68
CA ILE A 63 -25.78 -26.92 2.97
C ILE A 63 -25.60 -26.92 1.44
N ASP A 64 -24.37 -26.97 0.89
CA ASP A 64 -24.12 -27.01 -0.56
C ASP A 64 -22.64 -27.30 -0.93
N ASN A 65 -22.31 -27.20 -2.24
CA ASN A 65 -20.96 -27.33 -2.79
C ASN A 65 -19.94 -26.35 -2.17
N THR A 66 -20.39 -25.18 -1.69
CA THR A 66 -19.51 -24.19 -1.04
C THR A 66 -19.18 -24.64 0.39
N GLY A 67 -20.18 -25.15 1.12
CA GLY A 67 -20.00 -25.80 2.42
C GLY A 67 -19.06 -27.01 2.35
N ARG A 68 -19.23 -27.89 1.34
CA ARG A 68 -18.33 -29.03 1.12
C ARG A 68 -16.91 -28.61 0.72
N ARG A 69 -16.72 -27.54 -0.05
CA ARG A 69 -15.39 -27.01 -0.41
C ARG A 69 -14.67 -26.41 0.80
N LEU A 70 -15.38 -25.66 1.64
CA LEU A 70 -14.86 -25.13 2.92
C LEU A 70 -14.49 -26.27 3.89
N ARG A 71 -15.34 -27.31 3.97
CA ARG A 71 -15.08 -28.51 4.77
C ARG A 71 -13.91 -29.31 4.21
N ALA A 72 -13.79 -29.50 2.89
CA ALA A 72 -12.69 -30.21 2.25
C ALA A 72 -11.35 -29.48 2.37
N CYS A 73 -11.33 -28.14 2.25
CA CYS A 73 -10.14 -27.33 2.51
C CYS A 73 -9.69 -27.42 3.97
N SER A 74 -10.63 -27.48 4.91
CA SER A 74 -10.36 -27.61 6.35
C SER A 74 -9.94 -29.03 6.74
N MET A 75 -10.59 -30.06 6.18
CA MET A 75 -10.38 -31.48 6.52
C MET A 75 -9.17 -32.10 5.82
N ARG A 76 -8.82 -31.70 4.59
CA ARG A 76 -7.58 -32.19 3.92
C ARG A 76 -6.31 -31.84 4.69
N ARG A 77 -6.35 -30.85 5.58
CA ARG A 77 -5.24 -30.47 6.46
C ARG A 77 -5.24 -31.16 7.82
N PHE A 78 -6.33 -31.83 8.19
CA PHE A 78 -6.54 -32.40 9.53
C PHE A 78 -6.24 -33.89 9.63
N VAL A 79 -6.38 -34.66 8.55
CA VAL A 79 -6.50 -36.12 8.68
C VAL A 79 -5.17 -36.88 8.75
N HIS A 80 -4.02 -36.35 8.29
CA HIS A 80 -2.74 -37.06 8.37
C HIS A 80 -1.58 -36.21 8.92
N GLY A 81 -1.18 -36.47 10.17
CA GLY A 81 0.12 -36.08 10.73
C GLY A 81 0.08 -35.69 12.21
N GLY A 82 0.96 -36.32 13.01
CA GLY A 82 1.01 -36.24 14.47
C GLY A 82 1.33 -34.86 15.07
N GLU A 83 1.57 -34.84 16.38
CA GLU A 83 1.67 -33.67 17.26
C GLU A 83 2.53 -32.49 16.74
N GLN A 84 3.62 -32.75 16.00
CA GLN A 84 4.42 -31.68 15.37
C GLN A 84 3.65 -30.86 14.32
N ARG A 85 2.64 -31.45 13.64
CA ARG A 85 1.74 -30.71 12.72
C ARG A 85 0.63 -29.95 13.45
N ARG A 86 0.22 -30.35 14.66
CA ARG A 86 -0.71 -29.54 15.48
C ARG A 86 -0.11 -28.19 15.85
N VAL A 87 1.20 -28.13 16.12
CA VAL A 87 1.92 -26.86 16.35
C VAL A 87 1.98 -26.01 15.07
N SER A 88 2.22 -26.63 13.91
CA SER A 88 2.18 -25.95 12.60
C SER A 88 0.77 -25.44 12.24
N ILE A 89 -0.29 -26.18 12.57
CA ILE A 89 -1.69 -25.79 12.35
C ILE A 89 -2.12 -24.73 13.34
N CYS A 90 -1.77 -24.81 14.62
CA CYS A 90 -2.00 -23.74 15.59
C CYS A 90 -1.24 -22.47 15.20
N ASN A 91 -0.03 -22.59 14.66
CA ASN A 91 0.71 -21.46 14.09
C ASN A 91 0.03 -20.94 12.81
N SER A 92 -0.52 -21.79 11.95
CA SER A 92 -1.26 -21.40 10.74
C SER A 92 -2.62 -20.77 11.05
N ILE A 93 -3.33 -21.25 12.08
CA ILE A 93 -4.59 -20.70 12.59
C ILE A 93 -4.31 -19.40 13.33
N SER A 94 -3.23 -19.32 14.12
CA SER A 94 -2.77 -18.07 14.73
C SER A 94 -2.35 -17.07 13.64
N LEU A 95 -1.67 -17.51 12.59
CA LEU A 95 -1.31 -16.71 11.42
C LEU A 95 -2.55 -16.24 10.67
N LEU A 96 -3.56 -17.10 10.48
CA LEU A 96 -4.85 -16.78 9.87
C LEU A 96 -5.69 -15.83 10.73
N LEU A 97 -5.66 -15.96 12.06
CA LEU A 97 -6.35 -15.05 12.99
C LEU A 97 -5.60 -13.70 13.11
N LYS A 98 -4.26 -13.72 13.03
CA LYS A 98 -3.42 -12.52 12.86
C LYS A 98 -3.74 -11.83 11.54
N TYR A 99 -3.83 -12.60 10.47
CA TYR A 99 -4.23 -12.16 9.14
C TYR A 99 -5.63 -11.59 9.15
N ASP A 100 -6.60 -12.27 9.73
CA ASP A 100 -8.00 -11.85 9.79
C ASP A 100 -8.16 -10.59 10.64
N CYS A 101 -7.40 -10.45 11.73
CA CYS A 101 -7.36 -9.21 12.51
C CYS A 101 -6.75 -8.06 11.70
N VAL A 102 -5.64 -8.32 10.98
CA VAL A 102 -4.97 -7.33 10.12
C VAL A 102 -5.82 -7.00 8.89
N THR A 103 -6.53 -7.97 8.31
CA THR A 103 -7.37 -7.83 7.11
C THR A 103 -8.72 -7.19 7.45
N THR A 104 -9.28 -7.51 8.62
CA THR A 104 -10.47 -6.83 9.17
C THR A 104 -10.14 -5.41 9.60
N PHE A 105 -8.96 -5.18 10.20
CA PHE A 105 -8.45 -3.84 10.50
C PHE A 105 -8.19 -3.06 9.21
N LEU A 106 -7.50 -3.66 8.23
CA LEU A 106 -7.24 -3.10 6.90
C LEU A 106 -8.53 -2.80 6.14
N SER A 107 -9.50 -3.70 6.11
CA SER A 107 -10.80 -3.49 5.47
C SER A 107 -11.52 -2.34 6.13
N ARG A 108 -11.65 -2.34 7.46
CA ARG A 108 -12.32 -1.25 8.19
C ARG A 108 -11.61 0.09 8.05
N LEU A 109 -10.29 0.08 8.04
CA LEU A 109 -9.46 1.26 7.88
C LEU A 109 -9.50 1.79 6.45
N MET A 110 -9.45 0.92 5.43
CA MET A 110 -9.63 1.30 4.04
C MET A 110 -11.04 1.82 3.81
N ASP A 111 -12.06 1.19 4.41
CA ASP A 111 -13.43 1.71 4.43
C ASP A 111 -13.48 3.09 5.10
N THR A 112 -12.81 3.29 6.25
CA THR A 112 -12.69 4.60 6.91
C THR A 112 -11.94 5.63 6.06
N ILE A 113 -10.86 5.26 5.39
CA ILE A 113 -10.09 6.15 4.51
C ILE A 113 -10.91 6.52 3.26
N CYS A 114 -11.68 5.58 2.72
CA CYS A 114 -12.63 5.84 1.65
C CYS A 114 -13.80 6.75 2.11
N LEU A 115 -14.29 6.62 3.35
CA LEU A 115 -15.34 7.48 3.92
C LEU A 115 -14.86 8.91 4.24
N LEU A 116 -13.60 9.05 4.67
CA LEU A 116 -12.99 10.35 4.95
C LEU A 116 -12.80 11.22 3.69
N SER A 117 -12.95 10.64 2.50
CA SER A 117 -12.95 11.37 1.24
C SER A 117 -14.27 12.06 0.90
N SER A 118 -15.32 11.96 1.74
CA SER A 118 -16.67 12.43 1.41
C SER A 118 -17.35 13.34 2.45
N ASN A 119 -16.65 14.34 3.02
CA ASN A 119 -17.20 15.54 3.70
C ASN A 119 -17.21 15.63 5.25
N ASN A 120 -16.62 14.71 6.02
CA ASN A 120 -16.51 14.90 7.49
C ASN A 120 -15.12 15.39 7.93
N THR A 121 -15.06 16.20 8.98
CA THR A 121 -13.83 16.71 9.59
C THR A 121 -13.09 15.56 10.29
N PHE A 122 -11.98 15.16 9.69
CA PHE A 122 -11.06 14.10 10.13
C PHE A 122 -10.67 14.11 11.64
N GLU A 123 -10.73 15.26 12.31
CA GLU A 123 -10.45 15.38 13.74
C GLU A 123 -11.45 14.60 14.62
N GLU A 124 -12.67 14.36 14.13
CA GLU A 124 -13.72 13.65 14.88
C GLU A 124 -13.57 12.13 14.84
N ASP A 125 -13.04 11.57 13.74
CA ASP A 125 -12.99 10.12 13.50
C ASP A 125 -11.68 9.46 13.98
N MET A 126 -10.60 10.23 14.11
CA MET A 126 -9.31 9.72 14.58
C MET A 126 -9.33 9.07 15.96
N PRO A 127 -10.03 9.61 16.98
CA PRO A 127 -10.18 8.95 18.27
C PRO A 127 -10.81 7.54 18.14
N HIS A 128 -11.67 7.30 17.15
CA HIS A 128 -12.30 5.99 16.94
C HIS A 128 -11.35 4.97 16.30
N VAL A 129 -10.58 5.37 15.29
CA VAL A 129 -9.54 4.52 14.68
C VAL A 129 -8.47 4.17 15.71
N LEU A 130 -7.99 5.16 16.46
CA LEU A 130 -7.00 4.96 17.52
C LEU A 130 -7.56 4.06 18.64
N ARG A 131 -8.81 4.29 19.08
CA ARG A 131 -9.45 3.48 20.13
C ARG A 131 -9.63 2.03 19.69
N ASN A 132 -10.11 1.78 18.48
CA ASN A 132 -10.26 0.42 17.95
C ASN A 132 -8.90 -0.29 17.82
N ALA A 133 -7.87 0.44 17.36
CA ALA A 133 -6.51 -0.08 17.31
C ALA A 133 -5.94 -0.36 18.71
N LEU A 134 -6.23 0.50 19.69
CA LEU A 134 -5.86 0.36 21.10
C LEU A 134 -6.63 -0.76 21.82
N GLU A 135 -7.86 -1.06 21.41
CA GLU A 135 -8.63 -2.22 21.90
C GLU A 135 -8.08 -3.54 21.34
N CYS A 136 -7.68 -3.58 20.06
CA CYS A 136 -6.92 -4.70 19.50
C CYS A 136 -5.54 -4.87 20.18
N TYR A 137 -4.93 -3.77 20.60
CA TYR A 137 -3.64 -3.69 21.30
C TYR A 137 -3.68 -4.25 22.73
N ARG A 138 -4.81 -4.16 23.44
CA ARG A 138 -4.94 -4.64 24.83
C ARG A 138 -4.94 -6.17 24.97
N ASN A 139 -5.13 -6.93 23.89
CA ASN A 139 -5.42 -8.36 23.96
C ASN A 139 -4.41 -9.30 23.26
N SER A 140 -3.24 -8.85 22.80
CA SER A 140 -2.35 -9.75 22.02
C SER A 140 -0.83 -9.59 22.20
N ARG A 141 -0.11 -10.70 21.99
CA ARG A 141 1.35 -10.79 21.78
C ARG A 141 1.84 -10.06 20.50
N LEU A 142 0.96 -9.34 19.80
CA LEU A 142 1.23 -8.68 18.51
C LEU A 142 1.41 -7.17 18.64
N LYS A 143 1.56 -6.67 19.88
CA LYS A 143 1.68 -5.24 20.19
C LYS A 143 2.65 -4.49 19.27
N THR A 144 3.84 -5.04 19.04
CA THR A 144 4.86 -4.42 18.18
C THR A 144 4.44 -4.39 16.71
N ALA A 145 3.86 -5.48 16.20
CA ALA A 145 3.38 -5.56 14.82
C ALA A 145 2.21 -4.62 14.56
N ALA A 146 1.23 -4.60 15.48
CA ALA A 146 0.09 -3.69 15.41
C ALA A 146 0.52 -2.23 15.47
N LEU A 147 1.48 -1.87 16.35
CA LEU A 147 2.00 -0.51 16.42
C LEU A 147 2.74 -0.10 15.13
N LYS A 148 3.59 -0.98 14.58
CA LYS A 148 4.24 -0.74 13.28
C LYS A 148 3.22 -0.51 12.18
N PHE A 149 2.16 -1.32 12.15
CA PHE A 149 1.08 -1.21 11.18
C PHE A 149 0.28 0.10 11.34
N ILE A 150 -0.13 0.47 12.56
CA ILE A 150 -0.80 1.76 12.84
C ILE A 150 0.05 2.93 12.34
N LYS A 151 1.35 2.90 12.61
CA LYS A 151 2.27 3.95 12.15
C LYS A 151 2.37 3.97 10.63
N TYR A 152 2.44 2.82 9.96
CA TYR A 152 2.47 2.73 8.50
C TYR A 152 1.20 3.34 7.87
N VAL A 153 0.04 2.97 8.42
CA VAL A 153 -1.26 3.53 8.04
C VAL A 153 -1.32 5.04 8.24
N HIS A 154 -0.77 5.52 9.35
CA HIS A 154 -0.73 6.94 9.65
C HIS A 154 0.09 7.70 8.60
N ALA A 155 1.19 7.14 8.09
CA ALA A 155 1.96 7.76 6.99
C ALA A 155 1.09 7.91 5.74
N PHE A 156 0.35 6.85 5.40
CA PHE A 156 -0.55 6.85 4.25
C PHE A 156 -1.67 7.89 4.40
N GLN A 157 -2.32 7.96 5.56
CA GLN A 157 -3.38 8.94 5.83
C GLN A 157 -2.89 10.38 5.74
N ASN A 158 -1.74 10.69 6.35
CA ASN A 158 -1.19 12.05 6.27
C ASN A 158 -0.79 12.41 4.84
N SER A 159 -0.35 11.44 4.04
CA SER A 159 -0.05 11.67 2.63
C SER A 159 -1.31 11.99 1.81
N ILE A 160 -2.44 11.33 2.07
CA ILE A 160 -3.74 11.70 1.45
C ILE A 160 -4.13 13.13 1.83
N GLN A 161 -4.01 13.50 3.10
CA GLN A 161 -4.35 14.86 3.55
C GLN A 161 -3.44 15.91 2.90
N SER A 162 -2.14 15.64 2.87
CA SER A 162 -1.19 16.50 2.18
C SER A 162 -1.52 16.63 0.70
N SER A 163 -1.92 15.55 0.04
CA SER A 163 -2.29 15.53 -1.37
C SER A 163 -3.48 16.46 -1.62
N GLU A 164 -4.49 16.43 -0.75
CA GLU A 164 -5.64 17.35 -0.84
C GLU A 164 -5.24 18.81 -0.59
N CYS A 165 -4.34 19.08 0.37
CA CYS A 165 -3.80 20.43 0.56
C CYS A 165 -3.05 20.93 -0.68
N LEU A 166 -2.19 20.10 -1.26
CA LEU A 166 -1.41 20.42 -2.45
C LEU A 166 -2.30 20.63 -3.67
N ARG A 167 -3.36 19.82 -3.82
CA ARG A 167 -4.39 19.97 -4.87
C ARG A 167 -5.03 21.35 -4.84
N LEU A 168 -5.29 21.88 -3.64
CA LEU A 168 -5.88 23.20 -3.43
C LEU A 168 -4.85 24.35 -3.51
N GLY A 169 -3.58 24.05 -3.84
CA GLY A 169 -2.51 25.03 -3.89
C GLY A 169 -2.06 25.54 -2.52
N HIS A 170 -2.40 24.82 -1.44
CA HIS A 170 -1.99 25.18 -0.09
C HIS A 170 -0.64 24.58 0.27
N VAL A 171 0.15 25.34 1.04
CA VAL A 171 1.37 24.83 1.64
C VAL A 171 1.01 23.80 2.71
N VAL A 172 1.68 22.64 2.69
CA VAL A 172 1.53 21.61 3.73
C VAL A 172 1.98 22.20 5.05
N ASN A 173 1.03 22.43 5.96
CA ASN A 173 1.31 23.11 7.22
C ASN A 173 2.17 22.26 8.17
N SER A 174 2.82 22.92 9.13
CA SER A 174 3.67 22.28 10.13
C SER A 174 2.94 21.23 10.98
N GLY A 175 1.62 21.37 11.16
CA GLY A 175 0.77 20.38 11.84
C GLY A 175 0.68 19.06 11.08
N THR A 176 0.59 19.10 9.75
CA THR A 176 0.55 17.89 8.91
C THR A 176 1.92 17.21 8.90
N VAL A 177 2.99 18.00 8.80
CA VAL A 177 4.37 17.51 8.91
C VAL A 177 4.65 16.88 10.29
N SER A 178 4.15 17.46 11.38
CA SER A 178 4.32 16.89 12.72
C SER A 178 3.54 15.58 12.89
N ARG A 179 2.35 15.45 12.27
CA ARG A 179 1.61 14.17 12.24
C ARG A 179 2.38 13.07 11.50
N PHE A 180 3.13 13.41 10.44
CA PHE A 180 4.04 12.46 9.80
C PHE A 180 5.09 11.93 10.78
N GLN A 181 5.61 12.73 11.71
CA GLN A 181 6.66 12.31 12.67
C GLN A 181 6.27 11.06 13.47
N TYR A 182 4.99 10.91 13.83
CA TYR A 182 4.49 9.71 14.49
C TYR A 182 4.64 8.46 13.60
N SER A 183 4.38 8.63 12.30
CA SER A 183 4.45 7.59 11.28
C SER A 183 5.87 7.25 10.84
N LEU A 184 6.84 8.17 10.98
CA LEU A 184 8.24 7.95 10.61
C LEU A 184 8.89 6.80 11.40
N ASN A 185 8.34 6.44 12.55
CA ASN A 185 8.84 5.32 13.35
C ASN A 185 8.20 3.96 12.98
N SER A 186 7.48 3.87 11.85
CA SER A 186 6.89 2.61 11.35
C SER A 186 7.95 1.71 10.70
N ASP A 187 8.77 2.30 9.85
CA ASP A 187 9.84 1.65 9.10
C ASP A 187 11.01 2.61 8.87
N VAL A 188 12.10 2.12 8.26
CA VAL A 188 13.30 2.93 8.04
C VAL A 188 13.07 3.98 6.95
N ALA A 189 12.29 3.66 5.91
CA ALA A 189 12.28 4.40 4.67
C ALA A 189 10.88 4.86 4.20
N SER A 190 9.91 3.97 3.99
CA SER A 190 8.67 4.27 3.26
C SER A 190 7.93 5.48 3.82
N GLY A 191 7.66 5.54 5.12
CA GLY A 191 6.98 6.69 5.72
C GLY A 191 7.74 8.01 5.56
N ARG A 192 9.08 7.97 5.64
CA ARG A 192 9.95 9.14 5.47
C ARG A 192 10.03 9.58 4.01
N LEU A 193 10.15 8.63 3.09
CA LEU A 193 10.20 8.92 1.66
C LEU A 193 8.87 9.50 1.17
N LYS A 194 7.74 9.05 1.71
CA LYS A 194 6.45 9.74 1.48
C LYS A 194 6.46 11.17 1.99
N LEU A 195 6.95 11.42 3.20
CA LEU A 195 7.08 12.78 3.73
C LEU A 195 8.01 13.63 2.85
N ALA A 196 9.17 13.10 2.43
CA ALA A 196 10.08 13.81 1.54
C ALA A 196 9.41 14.17 0.22
N SER A 197 8.65 13.23 -0.35
CA SER A 197 7.86 13.41 -1.58
C SER A 197 6.82 14.53 -1.43
N VAL A 198 6.07 14.53 -0.32
CA VAL A 198 5.12 15.60 0.04
C VAL A 198 5.82 16.96 0.11
N LEU A 199 6.98 17.02 0.78
CA LEU A 199 7.74 18.27 0.95
C LEU A 199 8.30 18.78 -0.38
N TYR A 200 8.80 17.87 -1.23
CA TYR A 200 9.25 18.16 -2.59
C TYR A 200 8.11 18.73 -3.44
N CYS A 201 6.98 18.03 -3.53
CA CYS A 201 5.81 18.49 -4.29
C CYS A 201 5.21 19.80 -3.75
N GLY A 202 5.36 20.07 -2.44
CA GLY A 202 4.98 21.33 -1.82
C GLY A 202 5.99 22.46 -1.96
N GLY A 203 7.10 22.26 -2.66
CA GLY A 203 8.15 23.26 -2.88
C GLY A 203 9.07 23.53 -1.69
N ASN A 204 8.97 22.75 -0.60
CA ASN A 204 9.85 22.89 0.56
C ASN A 204 11.08 21.97 0.42
N LEU A 205 11.91 22.27 -0.57
CA LEU A 205 13.03 21.43 -1.00
C LEU A 205 14.06 21.21 0.12
N GLN A 206 14.38 22.25 0.91
CA GLN A 206 15.34 22.13 2.01
C GLN A 206 14.82 21.20 3.13
N ALA A 207 13.51 21.19 3.38
CA ALA A 207 12.94 20.22 4.31
C ALA A 207 12.95 18.80 3.74
N ALA A 208 12.71 18.65 2.43
CA ALA A 208 12.82 17.36 1.75
C ALA A 208 14.25 16.80 1.87
N VAL A 209 15.29 17.60 1.59
CA VAL A 209 16.70 17.19 1.75
C VAL A 209 16.97 16.66 3.16
N ARG A 210 16.57 17.38 4.21
CA ARG A 210 16.78 16.93 5.60
C ARG A 210 16.15 15.57 5.89
N VAL A 211 14.97 15.30 5.33
CA VAL A 211 14.31 14.00 5.48
C VAL A 211 15.05 12.93 4.68
N LEU A 212 15.48 13.22 3.45
CA LEU A 212 16.23 12.30 2.60
C LEU A 212 17.58 11.91 3.23
N GLU A 213 18.32 12.87 3.78
CA GLU A 213 19.57 12.62 4.51
C GLU A 213 19.36 11.80 5.79
N ASP A 214 18.22 11.96 6.49
CA ASP A 214 17.85 11.08 7.61
C ASP A 214 17.56 9.65 7.14
N VAL A 215 16.91 9.47 5.98
CA VAL A 215 16.70 8.14 5.39
C VAL A 215 18.03 7.52 4.99
N GLU A 216 18.88 8.22 4.25
CA GLU A 216 20.20 7.75 3.79
C GLU A 216 21.05 7.29 4.98
N ARG A 217 21.14 8.10 6.05
CA ARG A 217 21.89 7.73 7.27
C ARG A 217 21.35 6.50 7.99
N ARG A 218 20.04 6.25 7.94
CA ARG A 218 19.41 5.09 8.58
C ARG A 218 19.46 3.84 7.71
N TYR A 219 19.64 4.00 6.41
CA TYR A 219 19.71 2.90 5.46
C TYR A 219 21.12 2.27 5.47
N HIS A 220 21.41 1.50 6.52
CA HIS A 220 22.69 0.79 6.65
C HIS A 220 22.58 -0.70 6.23
N SER A 221 23.69 -1.42 6.22
CA SER A 221 23.82 -2.80 5.71
C SER A 221 22.90 -3.86 6.36
N ASN A 222 22.27 -3.58 7.50
CA ASN A 222 21.35 -4.51 8.16
C ASN A 222 19.87 -4.23 7.84
N VAL A 223 19.58 -3.22 7.02
CA VAL A 223 18.23 -2.91 6.58
C VAL A 223 17.85 -3.81 5.41
N LYS A 224 16.83 -4.65 5.60
CA LYS A 224 16.31 -5.52 4.54
C LYS A 224 15.20 -4.83 3.77
N ALA A 225 15.32 -4.81 2.44
CA ALA A 225 14.24 -4.38 1.56
C ALA A 225 13.06 -5.36 1.61
N VAL A 226 11.84 -4.84 1.67
CA VAL A 226 10.60 -5.63 1.77
C VAL A 226 9.52 -5.05 0.85
N CYS A 227 9.03 -5.85 -0.09
CA CYS A 227 7.82 -5.51 -0.83
C CYS A 227 6.58 -6.09 -0.16
N GLY A 228 5.55 -5.25 0.01
CA GLY A 228 4.24 -5.65 0.53
C GLY A 228 3.42 -6.49 -0.45
N TRP A 229 3.70 -6.39 -1.76
CA TRP A 229 2.86 -6.92 -2.83
C TRP A 229 3.47 -8.11 -3.58
N ARG A 230 4.74 -8.03 -3.98
CA ARG A 230 5.39 -9.00 -4.88
C ARG A 230 6.20 -10.10 -4.17
N GLY A 231 6.05 -10.28 -2.85
CA GLY A 231 6.84 -11.28 -2.11
C GLY A 231 6.10 -11.96 -0.96
N ASN A 232 6.39 -13.25 -0.74
CA ASN A 232 5.93 -13.98 0.45
C ASN A 232 6.56 -13.45 1.77
N GLY A 233 7.63 -12.64 1.69
CA GLY A 233 8.43 -12.25 2.86
C GLY A 233 7.84 -11.14 3.74
N GLY A 234 7.12 -10.16 3.19
CA GLY A 234 6.56 -9.05 3.99
C GLY A 234 5.57 -9.53 5.06
N LYS A 235 4.88 -10.64 4.76
CA LYS A 235 3.88 -11.28 5.60
C LYS A 235 4.50 -11.91 6.85
N ASP A 236 5.63 -12.58 6.69
CA ASP A 236 6.33 -13.26 7.80
C ASP A 236 7.17 -12.28 8.64
N ILE A 237 7.68 -11.22 8.01
CA ILE A 237 8.53 -10.21 8.64
C ILE A 237 7.80 -9.35 9.67
N MET A 238 6.56 -8.93 9.39
CA MET A 238 5.77 -8.20 10.40
C MET A 238 5.44 -9.06 11.62
N ILE A 239 5.51 -10.39 11.47
CA ILE A 239 5.02 -11.36 12.46
C ILE A 239 6.16 -11.99 13.26
N SER A 240 7.38 -12.04 12.72
CA SER A 240 8.52 -12.75 13.33
C SER A 240 9.01 -12.14 14.64
N GLY A 241 8.59 -10.91 14.99
CA GLY A 241 8.86 -10.30 16.30
C GLY A 241 10.33 -10.05 16.60
N ASN A 242 11.24 -10.37 15.68
CA ASN A 242 12.67 -10.16 15.84
C ASN A 242 12.96 -8.66 15.69
N THR A 243 13.28 -8.02 16.81
CA THR A 243 13.42 -6.57 16.94
C THR A 243 14.72 -6.03 16.33
N GLU A 244 15.71 -6.89 16.07
CA GLU A 244 17.03 -6.48 15.62
C GLU A 244 17.10 -6.21 14.11
N THR A 245 16.27 -6.89 13.30
CA THR A 245 16.27 -6.65 11.86
C THR A 245 15.42 -5.44 11.54
N GLN A 246 16.05 -4.42 10.94
CA GLN A 246 15.35 -3.27 10.40
C GLN A 246 14.88 -3.56 8.98
N PHE A 247 13.74 -2.98 8.60
CA PHE A 247 13.12 -3.20 7.30
C PHE A 247 12.82 -1.86 6.64
N ALA A 248 12.98 -1.84 5.33
CA ALA A 248 12.55 -0.75 4.47
C ALA A 248 11.49 -1.29 3.52
N PHE A 249 10.25 -0.82 3.69
CA PHE A 249 9.17 -1.20 2.80
C PHE A 249 9.27 -0.44 1.48
N CYS A 250 8.85 -1.05 0.38
CA CYS A 250 8.61 -0.32 -0.86
C CYS A 250 7.65 0.84 -0.60
N VAL A 251 7.87 1.96 -1.27
CA VAL A 251 7.01 3.14 -1.16
C VAL A 251 5.85 2.94 -2.11
N SER A 252 4.63 2.91 -1.55
CA SER A 252 3.41 2.70 -2.33
C SER A 252 2.54 3.95 -2.30
N PHE A 253 2.29 4.57 -3.44
CA PHE A 253 1.36 5.68 -3.57
C PHE A 253 0.04 5.21 -4.18
N PHE A 254 -1.08 5.72 -3.69
CA PHE A 254 -2.42 5.44 -4.23
C PHE A 254 -2.99 6.65 -4.94
N ARG A 255 -4.07 6.46 -5.70
CA ARG A 255 -4.70 7.52 -6.50
C ARG A 255 -5.01 8.80 -5.71
N GLN A 256 -5.40 8.66 -4.45
CA GLN A 256 -5.72 9.78 -3.57
C GLN A 256 -4.47 10.61 -3.19
N GLU A 257 -3.27 10.07 -3.39
CA GLU A 257 -1.99 10.72 -3.08
C GLU A 257 -1.36 11.40 -4.30
N LEU A 258 -2.08 11.51 -5.43
CA LEU A 258 -1.56 12.00 -6.71
C LEU A 258 -0.67 13.25 -6.61
N TYR A 259 -1.08 14.24 -5.82
CA TYR A 259 -0.38 15.52 -5.70
C TYR A 259 0.84 15.48 -4.79
N CYS A 260 1.08 14.35 -4.11
CA CYS A 260 2.28 14.09 -3.32
C CYS A 260 3.35 13.32 -4.07
N ILE A 261 3.17 13.08 -5.37
CA ILE A 261 4.01 12.21 -6.19
C ILE A 261 4.75 13.08 -7.21
N PRO A 262 6.08 12.94 -7.37
CA PRO A 262 6.81 13.57 -8.45
C PRO A 262 6.15 13.25 -9.79
N PHE A 263 6.05 14.24 -10.67
CA PHE A 263 5.28 14.11 -11.91
C PHE A 263 5.62 12.87 -12.74
N ILE A 264 6.91 12.52 -12.86
CA ILE A 264 7.32 11.33 -13.64
C ILE A 264 6.72 10.03 -13.09
N LEU A 265 6.59 9.96 -11.76
CA LEU A 265 6.14 8.77 -11.07
C LEU A 265 4.67 8.48 -11.31
N LEU A 266 3.92 9.50 -11.76
CA LEU A 266 2.57 9.30 -12.24
C LEU A 266 2.55 8.23 -13.33
N PHE A 267 3.53 8.19 -14.23
CA PHE A 267 3.51 7.27 -15.36
C PHE A 267 3.93 5.84 -15.02
N GLU A 268 4.74 5.66 -13.97
CA GLU A 268 5.29 4.41 -13.40
C GLU A 268 4.26 3.47 -12.75
N MET A 269 2.98 3.79 -12.87
CA MET A 269 1.92 3.21 -12.03
C MET A 269 1.31 1.92 -12.59
N ASN A 270 0.90 1.03 -11.69
CA ASN A 270 0.01 -0.08 -12.00
C ASN A 270 -1.31 0.50 -12.53
N ARG A 271 -1.50 0.40 -13.85
CA ARG A 271 -2.71 0.83 -14.54
C ARG A 271 -3.80 -0.23 -14.42
N ASN A 272 -5.05 0.22 -14.32
CA ASN A 272 -6.19 -0.68 -14.31
C ASN A 272 -6.23 -1.47 -15.63
N ARG A 273 -6.17 -2.80 -15.56
CA ARG A 273 -5.99 -3.70 -16.73
C ARG A 273 -7.16 -3.69 -17.74
N PHE A 274 -8.21 -2.92 -17.48
CA PHE A 274 -9.48 -2.99 -18.22
C PHE A 274 -9.71 -1.81 -19.17
N GLU A 275 -8.78 -0.85 -19.24
CA GLU A 275 -8.86 0.28 -20.14
C GLU A 275 -7.65 0.22 -21.09
N ASP A 276 -7.76 -0.62 -22.12
CA ASP A 276 -6.75 -0.72 -23.21
C ASP A 276 -6.71 0.58 -24.06
N GLU A 277 -7.63 1.52 -23.83
CA GLU A 277 -7.66 2.84 -24.45
C GLU A 277 -7.78 3.91 -23.36
N LEU A 278 -6.64 4.49 -22.97
CA LEU A 278 -6.63 5.73 -22.21
C LEU A 278 -7.10 6.85 -23.14
N ASP A 279 -8.38 7.21 -23.08
CA ASP A 279 -8.83 8.44 -23.72
C ASP A 279 -8.18 9.66 -23.03
N GLU A 280 -8.03 10.78 -23.74
CA GLU A 280 -7.42 12.01 -23.20
C GLU A 280 -8.16 12.53 -21.94
N ARG A 281 -9.46 12.23 -21.79
CA ARG A 281 -10.23 12.61 -20.60
C ARG A 281 -9.80 11.82 -19.37
N SER A 282 -9.56 10.52 -19.52
CA SER A 282 -9.10 9.63 -18.46
C SER A 282 -7.71 10.05 -17.98
N TYR A 283 -6.87 10.57 -18.88
CA TYR A 283 -5.58 11.17 -18.55
C TYR A 283 -5.72 12.36 -17.60
N ASN A 284 -6.59 13.32 -17.93
CA ASN A 284 -6.82 14.54 -17.15
C ASN A 284 -7.47 14.28 -15.78
N GLU A 285 -8.23 13.21 -15.63
CA GLU A 285 -8.89 12.85 -14.36
C GLU A 285 -8.09 11.83 -13.52
N HIS A 286 -6.91 11.42 -14.02
CA HIS A 286 -6.02 10.44 -13.40
C HIS A 286 -6.75 9.14 -12.99
N LYS A 287 -7.81 8.77 -13.72
CA LYS A 287 -8.66 7.60 -13.43
C LYS A 287 -7.94 6.27 -13.62
N TRP A 288 -6.87 6.29 -14.40
CA TRP A 288 -6.05 5.16 -14.76
C TRP A 288 -5.08 4.71 -13.65
N MET A 289 -4.76 5.59 -12.70
CA MET A 289 -3.89 5.27 -11.58
C MET A 289 -4.62 4.39 -10.55
N LEU A 290 -4.09 3.21 -10.27
CA LEU A 290 -4.45 2.45 -9.06
C LEU A 290 -3.42 2.69 -7.95
N SER A 291 -2.16 2.35 -8.22
CA SER A 291 -1.03 2.58 -7.31
C SER A 291 0.29 2.75 -8.06
N ALA A 292 1.23 3.50 -7.47
CA ALA A 292 2.66 3.45 -7.82
C ALA A 292 3.39 2.68 -6.71
N GLU A 293 4.27 1.75 -7.07
CA GLU A 293 5.05 1.01 -6.08
C GLU A 293 6.50 1.01 -6.50
N VAL A 294 7.37 1.47 -5.59
CA VAL A 294 8.79 1.69 -5.89
C VAL A 294 9.66 1.18 -4.77
N ASP A 295 10.81 0.62 -5.12
CA ASP A 295 11.80 0.22 -4.13
C ASP A 295 12.37 1.43 -3.40
N ALA A 296 12.55 1.31 -2.08
CA ALA A 296 12.87 2.44 -1.22
C ALA A 296 14.22 3.12 -1.55
N LEU A 297 15.28 2.34 -1.80
CA LEU A 297 16.60 2.91 -2.12
C LEU A 297 16.65 3.57 -3.49
N PRO A 298 16.19 2.95 -4.59
CA PRO A 298 16.12 3.64 -5.87
C PRO A 298 15.30 4.93 -5.78
N PHE A 299 14.17 4.90 -5.06
CA PHE A 299 13.35 6.09 -4.88
C PHE A 299 14.01 7.16 -4.01
N LEU A 300 14.79 6.78 -2.98
CA LEU A 300 15.59 7.71 -2.18
C LEU A 300 16.54 8.52 -3.08
N TYR A 301 17.39 7.85 -3.85
CA TYR A 301 18.40 8.51 -4.66
C TYR A 301 17.78 9.28 -5.83
N TYR A 302 16.73 8.75 -6.43
CA TYR A 302 15.97 9.48 -7.44
C TYR A 302 15.33 10.77 -6.88
N LEU A 303 14.72 10.71 -5.69
CA LEU A 303 14.13 11.90 -5.07
C LEU A 303 15.18 12.89 -4.59
N GLN A 304 16.36 12.42 -4.16
CA GLN A 304 17.54 13.28 -3.91
C GLN A 304 17.96 14.01 -5.19
N TYR A 305 18.10 13.30 -6.32
CA TYR A 305 18.43 13.90 -7.61
C TYR A 305 17.47 15.04 -7.98
N LEU A 306 16.16 14.77 -7.95
CA LEU A 306 15.14 15.78 -8.23
C LEU A 306 15.18 16.98 -7.27
N THR A 307 15.39 16.70 -5.98
CA THR A 307 15.38 17.75 -4.95
C THR A 307 16.60 18.66 -5.08
N TYR A 308 17.78 18.09 -5.35
CA TYR A 308 19.00 18.87 -5.56
C TYR A 308 19.00 19.63 -6.88
N GLU A 309 18.35 19.10 -7.93
CA GLU A 309 18.10 19.84 -9.17
C GLU A 309 17.28 21.10 -8.90
N GLY A 310 16.15 20.98 -8.21
CA GLY A 310 15.31 22.14 -7.86
C GLY A 310 15.98 23.14 -6.92
N LEU A 311 17.04 22.73 -6.21
CA LEU A 311 17.87 23.61 -5.38
C LEU A 311 19.05 24.25 -6.14
N GLY A 312 19.35 23.80 -7.36
CA GLY A 312 20.55 24.18 -8.11
C GLY A 312 21.86 23.58 -7.55
N GLU A 313 21.78 22.52 -6.73
CA GLU A 313 22.95 21.88 -6.11
C GLU A 313 23.53 20.77 -7.00
N ARG A 314 24.13 21.19 -8.12
CA ARG A 314 24.59 20.30 -9.20
C ARG A 314 25.48 19.13 -8.75
N TYR A 315 26.42 19.38 -7.83
CA TYR A 315 27.31 18.34 -7.32
C TYR A 315 26.53 17.23 -6.60
N ASN A 316 25.57 17.61 -5.74
CA ASN A 316 24.75 16.66 -4.98
C ASN A 316 23.76 15.92 -5.88
N GLN A 317 23.23 16.61 -6.90
CA GLN A 317 22.40 16.01 -7.94
C GLN A 317 23.16 14.87 -8.65
N LEU A 318 24.36 15.15 -9.18
CA LEU A 318 25.16 14.15 -9.90
C LEU A 318 25.61 13.00 -8.99
N ARG A 319 25.95 13.29 -7.72
CA ARG A 319 26.23 12.24 -6.72
C ARG A 319 25.04 11.30 -6.56
N ALA A 320 23.83 11.83 -6.48
CA ALA A 320 22.63 11.00 -6.31
C ALA A 320 22.38 10.11 -7.55
N LEU A 321 22.63 10.63 -8.76
CA LEU A 321 22.58 9.84 -10.00
C LEU A 321 23.62 8.71 -10.00
N GLU A 322 24.88 9.01 -9.71
CA GLU A 322 25.96 8.01 -9.65
C GLU A 322 25.64 6.89 -8.66
N VAL A 323 25.13 7.23 -7.48
CA VAL A 323 24.76 6.23 -6.47
C VAL A 323 23.55 5.39 -6.92
N LEU A 324 22.58 5.99 -7.61
CA LEU A 324 21.46 5.26 -8.20
C LEU A 324 21.95 4.25 -9.25
N GLU A 325 22.86 4.65 -10.13
CA GLU A 325 23.46 3.77 -11.13
C GLU A 325 24.24 2.61 -10.51
N LEU A 326 25.11 2.91 -9.55
CA LEU A 326 25.87 1.89 -8.81
C LEU A 326 24.95 0.89 -8.12
N TYR A 327 23.84 1.37 -7.54
CA TYR A 327 22.88 0.51 -6.86
C TYR A 327 22.17 -0.44 -7.84
N LEU A 328 21.80 0.05 -9.02
CA LEU A 328 21.11 -0.75 -10.05
C LEU A 328 22.05 -1.68 -10.82
N GLY A 329 23.34 -1.33 -10.94
CA GLY A 329 24.35 -2.20 -11.54
C GLY A 329 24.81 -3.37 -10.66
N ASP A 330 24.57 -3.32 -9.34
CA ASP A 330 24.95 -4.39 -8.43
C ASP A 330 23.88 -5.50 -8.37
N ASN A 331 24.14 -6.60 -9.09
CA ASN A 331 23.27 -7.79 -9.15
C ASN A 331 23.00 -8.46 -7.79
N ARG A 332 23.70 -8.08 -6.71
CA ARG A 332 23.41 -8.57 -5.35
C ARG A 332 22.20 -7.85 -4.74
N ASN A 333 21.82 -6.69 -5.26
CA ASN A 333 20.66 -5.95 -4.79
C ASN A 333 19.38 -6.58 -5.30
N LYS A 334 18.52 -6.99 -4.36
CA LYS A 334 17.22 -7.55 -4.68
C LYS A 334 16.19 -6.44 -4.80
N LEU A 335 15.81 -6.13 -6.03
CA LEU A 335 14.74 -5.19 -6.36
C LEU A 335 13.43 -5.94 -6.57
N PHE A 336 12.31 -5.32 -6.16
CA PHE A 336 10.97 -5.86 -6.40
C PHE A 336 10.26 -5.13 -7.56
N HIS A 337 10.69 -3.91 -7.84
CA HIS A 337 10.16 -2.98 -8.85
C HIS A 337 11.31 -2.48 -9.74
N GLN A 338 12.10 -3.44 -10.26
CA GLN A 338 13.29 -3.16 -11.05
C GLN A 338 12.99 -2.34 -12.31
N GLU A 339 11.85 -2.58 -12.93
CA GLU A 339 11.38 -1.82 -14.09
C GLU A 339 11.27 -0.32 -13.78
N THR A 340 10.66 0.03 -12.65
CA THR A 340 10.47 1.43 -12.26
C THR A 340 11.78 2.07 -11.85
N ALA A 341 12.65 1.33 -11.17
CA ALA A 341 13.96 1.83 -10.79
C ALA A 341 14.85 2.16 -12.01
N ILE A 342 14.80 1.35 -13.06
CA ILE A 342 15.51 1.61 -14.32
C ILE A 342 14.90 2.82 -15.05
N ASN A 343 13.58 2.98 -15.01
CA ASN A 343 12.94 4.16 -15.59
C ASN A 343 13.37 5.46 -14.90
N PHE A 344 13.68 5.44 -13.60
CA PHE A 344 14.27 6.59 -12.92
C PHE A 344 15.61 7.00 -13.52
N LEU A 345 16.49 6.04 -13.83
CA LEU A 345 17.75 6.36 -14.53
C LEU A 345 17.48 6.96 -15.90
N GLY A 346 16.57 6.35 -16.67
CA GLY A 346 16.18 6.88 -17.96
C GLY A 346 15.70 8.34 -17.85
N HIS A 347 14.91 8.66 -16.83
CA HIS A 347 14.43 10.03 -16.60
C HIS A 347 15.53 10.99 -16.14
N CYS A 348 16.42 10.57 -15.25
CA CYS A 348 17.59 11.37 -14.89
C CYS A 348 18.40 11.72 -16.14
N TYR A 349 18.74 10.73 -16.97
CA TYR A 349 19.48 10.97 -18.21
C TYR A 349 18.74 11.82 -19.24
N GLU A 350 17.41 11.72 -19.28
CA GLU A 350 16.60 12.63 -20.08
C GLU A 350 16.72 14.08 -19.59
N MET A 351 16.70 14.31 -18.26
CA MET A 351 16.93 15.63 -17.66
C MET A 351 18.36 16.14 -17.86
N GLU A 352 19.33 15.24 -18.04
CA GLU A 352 20.72 15.56 -18.43
C GLU A 352 20.89 15.80 -19.94
N GLU A 353 19.82 15.71 -20.73
CA GLU A 353 19.82 15.79 -22.20
C GLU A 353 20.68 14.70 -22.88
N ASP A 354 21.06 13.64 -22.16
CA ASP A 354 21.67 12.43 -22.72
C ASP A 354 20.56 11.45 -23.14
N TYR A 355 19.92 11.79 -24.26
CA TYR A 355 18.77 11.03 -24.74
C TYR A 355 19.12 9.61 -25.19
N GLU A 356 20.36 9.35 -25.62
CA GLU A 356 20.81 8.00 -25.97
C GLU A 356 20.87 7.10 -24.73
N ALA A 357 21.45 7.59 -23.63
CA ALA A 357 21.42 6.90 -22.35
C ALA A 357 19.97 6.73 -21.84
N ALA A 358 19.14 7.77 -21.95
CA ALA A 358 17.73 7.70 -21.57
C ALA A 358 16.98 6.58 -22.32
N LEU A 359 17.10 6.55 -23.66
CA LEU A 359 16.52 5.51 -24.50
C LEU A 359 17.05 4.12 -24.16
N HIS A 360 18.35 4.00 -23.85
CA HIS A 360 18.95 2.74 -23.42
C HIS A 360 18.23 2.19 -22.18
N TYR A 361 18.13 3.00 -21.11
CA TYR A 361 17.50 2.56 -19.87
C TYR A 361 16.00 2.29 -20.02
N TYR A 362 15.25 3.12 -20.76
CA TYR A 362 13.84 2.81 -21.01
C TYR A 362 13.65 1.48 -21.76
N ARG A 363 14.49 1.18 -22.76
CA ARG A 363 14.46 -0.12 -23.45
C ARG A 363 14.87 -1.27 -22.52
N GLU A 364 15.81 -1.04 -21.61
CA GLU A 364 16.21 -2.03 -20.62
C GLU A 364 15.07 -2.35 -19.64
N SER A 365 14.37 -1.33 -19.15
CA SER A 365 13.21 -1.50 -18.26
C SER A 365 12.13 -2.41 -18.86
N LEU A 366 11.87 -2.29 -20.16
CA LEU A 366 10.90 -3.15 -20.87
C LEU A 366 11.28 -4.64 -20.84
N ARG A 367 12.55 -4.99 -20.64
CA ARG A 367 13.00 -6.38 -20.50
C ARG A 367 12.56 -7.01 -19.18
N TRP A 368 12.34 -6.21 -18.15
CA TRP A 368 11.91 -6.65 -16.82
C TRP A 368 10.39 -6.80 -16.72
N GLY A 369 9.65 -6.02 -17.50
CA GLY A 369 8.21 -6.17 -17.67
C GLY A 369 7.71 -5.24 -18.75
N ASN A 370 7.04 -5.79 -19.77
CA ASN A 370 6.53 -4.96 -20.88
C ASN A 370 5.09 -4.47 -20.63
N LYS A 371 4.26 -5.30 -19.97
CA LYS A 371 2.85 -4.96 -19.75
C LYS A 371 2.70 -3.85 -18.71
N ASN A 372 2.09 -2.74 -19.10
CA ASN A 372 1.85 -1.54 -18.27
C ASN A 372 3.12 -0.85 -17.76
N ASN A 373 4.27 -1.07 -18.41
CA ASN A 373 5.50 -0.36 -18.07
C ASN A 373 5.48 1.06 -18.65
N ALA A 374 5.81 2.03 -17.81
CA ALA A 374 5.89 3.44 -18.16
C ALA A 374 6.96 3.75 -19.21
N ALA A 375 7.99 2.90 -19.35
CA ALA A 375 9.01 3.01 -20.37
C ALA A 375 8.41 3.16 -21.78
N ASN A 376 7.27 2.50 -22.08
CA ASN A 376 6.59 2.68 -23.37
C ASN A 376 6.15 4.13 -23.61
N TRP A 377 5.65 4.80 -22.56
CA TRP A 377 5.27 6.22 -22.61
C TRP A 377 6.50 7.11 -22.76
N HIS A 378 7.57 6.84 -21.99
CA HIS A 378 8.82 7.61 -22.10
C HIS A 378 9.46 7.49 -23.48
N LEU A 379 9.52 6.29 -24.05
CA LEU A 379 10.04 6.06 -25.40
C LEU A 379 9.23 6.83 -26.45
N ALA A 380 7.90 6.81 -26.35
CA ALA A 380 7.05 7.56 -27.27
C ALA A 380 7.26 9.09 -27.18
N ARG A 381 7.66 9.60 -26.02
CA ARG A 381 7.93 11.03 -25.79
C ARG A 381 9.34 11.45 -26.20
N VAL A 382 10.36 10.64 -25.90
CA VAL A 382 11.77 10.97 -26.19
C VAL A 382 12.13 10.71 -27.65
N HIS A 383 11.57 9.67 -28.28
CA HIS A 383 11.90 9.29 -29.65
C HIS A 383 11.64 10.42 -30.68
N PRO A 384 10.53 11.18 -30.63
CA PRO A 384 10.32 12.33 -31.51
C PRO A 384 11.33 13.46 -31.32
N ILE A 385 11.90 13.63 -30.13
CA ILE A 385 12.88 14.68 -29.83
C ILE A 385 14.20 14.41 -30.57
N ILE A 386 14.66 13.15 -30.54
CA ILE A 386 15.91 12.73 -31.20
C ILE A 386 15.75 12.69 -32.72
N TYR A 387 14.62 12.16 -33.20
CA TYR A 387 14.42 11.88 -34.62
C TYR A 387 13.58 12.92 -35.37
N GLY A 388 13.16 14.01 -34.70
CA GLY A 388 12.58 15.23 -35.25
C GLY A 388 11.56 15.07 -36.39
N ASN A 389 10.27 15.26 -36.10
CA ASN A 389 9.22 15.63 -37.08
C ASN A 389 9.40 15.04 -38.51
N ILE A 390 9.39 13.71 -38.64
CA ILE A 390 9.18 13.02 -39.94
C ILE A 390 7.68 12.70 -40.13
N PHE A 391 6.79 13.53 -39.61
CA PHE A 391 5.35 13.45 -39.90
C PHE A 391 4.82 14.81 -40.33
#